data_AF-A0AB34H554-F1
#
_entry.id   AF-A0AB34H554-F1
#
_cell.length_a   1.000
_cell.length_b   1.000
_cell.length_c   1.000
_cell.angle_alpha   90.00
_cell.angle_beta   90.00
_cell.angle_gamma   90.00
#
_symmetry.space_group_name_H-M   'P 1'
#
loop_
_entity.id
_entity.type
_entity.pdbx_description
1 polymer ?
#
loop_
_entity_poly.entity_id
_entity_poly.type
_entity_poly.pdbx_seq_one_letter_code
_entity_poly.pdbx_strand_id
1 'polypeptide(L)'
;MRFPFLPTVLDGVLLPKTPEEILAEKNFHPVPYIMGINKQECGWILPMFMGYSFSEGKLDQKTATSLMWKSYPILNIHEELTPVATDKYLGGTDDPAKKKNLFLDLIADGMFGVPSVNVAHRHR
;
A
#
# COMPACT_ATOMS: atom_id res chain seq x y z
N MET A 1 14.02 10.30 8.95
CA MET A 1 12.80 9.59 8.52
C MET A 1 12.03 9.17 9.75
N ARG A 2 10.76 9.57 9.87
CA ARG A 2 9.87 9.14 10.96
C ARG A 2 8.97 8.06 10.37
N PHE A 3 9.14 6.81 10.78
CA PHE A 3 8.21 5.74 10.37
C PHE A 3 6.89 5.99 11.11
N PRO A 4 5.76 6.13 10.40
CA PRO A 4 4.47 6.39 11.04
C PRO A 4 3.99 5.20 11.88
N PHE A 5 4.52 4.00 11.61
CA PHE A 5 4.21 2.77 12.32
C PHE A 5 5.50 2.12 12.84
N LEU A 6 5.42 1.44 13.98
CA LEU A 6 6.51 0.59 14.45
C LEU A 6 6.59 -0.64 13.54
N PRO A 7 7.69 -0.85 12.81
CA PRO A 7 7.80 -2.01 11.93
C PRO A 7 7.97 -3.28 12.77
N THR A 8 7.38 -4.38 12.31
CA THR A 8 7.78 -5.72 12.74
C THR A 8 9.21 -5.98 12.26
N VAL A 9 10.00 -6.67 13.08
CA VAL A 9 11.39 -7.01 12.78
C VAL A 9 11.59 -8.51 12.89
N LEU A 10 12.60 -9.02 12.18
CA LEU A 10 13.07 -10.40 12.33
C LEU A 10 13.88 -10.50 13.63
N ASP A 11 13.19 -10.81 14.72
CA ASP A 11 13.79 -10.93 16.05
C ASP A 11 14.36 -12.33 16.32
N GLY A 12 14.08 -13.32 15.46
CA GLY A 12 14.53 -14.70 15.64
C GLY A 12 13.75 -15.47 16.70
N VAL A 13 12.82 -14.82 17.41
CA VAL A 13 12.04 -15.39 18.51
C VAL A 13 10.56 -15.46 18.14
N LEU A 14 9.93 -14.30 17.92
CA LEU A 14 8.54 -14.23 17.45
C LEU A 14 8.46 -14.49 15.94
N LEU A 15 9.33 -13.84 15.16
CA LEU A 15 9.44 -13.99 13.72
C LEU A 15 10.84 -14.53 13.37
N PRO A 16 10.96 -15.87 13.19
CA PRO A 16 12.24 -16.49 12.87
C PRO A 16 12.68 -16.28 11.40
N LYS A 17 11.74 -15.97 10.51
CA LYS A 17 11.92 -15.80 9.06
C LYS A 17 10.99 -14.71 8.53
N THR A 18 11.17 -14.32 7.27
CA THR A 18 10.27 -13.37 6.61
C THR A 18 8.85 -13.94 6.50
N PRO A 19 7.79 -13.10 6.56
CA PRO A 19 6.42 -13.57 6.33
C PRO A 19 6.25 -14.32 5.01
N GLU A 20 6.96 -13.91 3.97
CA GLU A 20 6.92 -14.54 2.64
C GLU A 20 7.46 -15.98 2.68
N GLU A 21 8.57 -16.22 3.38
CA GLU A 21 9.15 -17.55 3.58
C GLU A 21 8.25 -18.43 4.45
N ILE A 22 7.72 -17.89 5.55
CA ILE A 22 6.80 -18.61 6.45
C ILE A 22 5.55 -19.07 5.69
N LEU A 23 4.98 -18.18 4.85
CA LEU A 23 3.83 -18.50 4.01
C LEU A 23 4.17 -19.52 2.92
N ALA A 24 5.37 -19.46 2.33
CA ALA A 24 5.81 -20.41 1.30
C ALA A 24 6.08 -21.81 1.87
N GLU A 25 6.67 -21.89 3.06
CA GLU A 25 6.96 -23.14 3.77
C GLU A 25 5.70 -23.74 4.44
N LYS A 26 4.58 -23.00 4.44
CA LYS A 26 3.37 -23.32 5.21
C LYS A 26 3.64 -23.59 6.70
N ASN A 27 4.64 -22.90 7.24
CA ASN A 27 5.09 -23.06 8.62
C ASN A 27 4.31 -22.14 9.57
N PHE A 28 2.99 -22.27 9.58
CA PHE A 28 2.05 -21.51 10.42
C PHE A 28 0.89 -22.41 10.85
N HIS A 29 0.10 -21.95 11.82
CA HIS A 29 -1.06 -22.72 12.30
C HIS A 29 -2.19 -22.74 11.25
N PRO A 30 -2.62 -23.92 10.76
CA PRO A 30 -3.67 -24.02 9.74
C PRO A 30 -5.05 -23.95 10.40
N VAL A 31 -5.41 -22.76 10.89
CA VAL A 31 -6.71 -22.48 11.51
C VAL A 31 -7.63 -21.76 10.51
N PRO A 32 -8.97 -21.86 10.63
CA PRO A 32 -9.87 -21.06 9.80
C PRO A 32 -9.56 -19.57 9.94
N TYR A 33 -9.18 -18.93 8.83
CA TYR A 33 -8.77 -17.53 8.80
C TYR A 33 -9.62 -16.72 7.82
N ILE A 34 -10.27 -15.66 8.32
CA ILE A 34 -11.10 -14.75 7.53
C ILE A 34 -10.29 -13.48 7.25
N MET A 35 -10.14 -13.18 5.97
CA MET A 35 -9.44 -12.01 5.44
C MET A 35 -10.42 -11.15 4.67
N GLY A 36 -10.42 -9.84 4.89
CA GLY A 36 -11.30 -8.90 4.23
C GLY A 36 -10.66 -7.52 4.09
N ILE A 37 -11.13 -6.77 3.10
CA ILE A 37 -10.71 -5.40 2.81
C ILE A 37 -11.94 -4.52 2.60
N ASN A 38 -11.83 -3.23 2.90
CA ASN A 38 -12.83 -2.22 2.62
C ASN A 38 -12.64 -1.64 1.20
N LYS A 39 -13.73 -1.10 0.64
CA LYS A 39 -13.69 -0.52 -0.71
C LYS A 39 -12.78 0.71 -0.84
N GLN A 40 -12.62 1.47 0.24
CA GLN A 40 -11.84 2.73 0.26
C GLN A 40 -10.98 2.79 1.53
N GLU A 41 -10.02 1.87 1.67
CA GLU A 41 -9.12 1.84 2.85
C GLU A 41 -8.39 3.17 3.06
N CYS A 42 -8.00 3.83 1.97
CA CYS A 42 -7.36 5.14 1.99
C CYS A 42 -8.31 6.30 1.67
N GLY A 43 -9.60 6.19 1.98
CA GLY A 43 -10.59 7.23 1.65
C GLY A 43 -10.41 8.54 2.43
N TRP A 44 -10.01 8.48 3.72
CA TRP A 44 -9.95 9.67 4.57
C TRP A 44 -8.90 9.61 5.70
N ILE A 45 -9.06 8.72 6.67
CA ILE A 45 -8.28 8.69 7.92
C ILE A 45 -6.78 8.45 7.63
N LEU A 46 -6.45 7.43 6.83
CA LEU A 46 -5.07 7.09 6.53
C LEU A 46 -4.33 8.21 5.77
N PRO A 47 -4.87 8.79 4.67
CA PRO A 47 -4.26 9.96 4.02
C PRO A 47 -3.99 11.12 4.98
N MET A 48 -4.88 11.36 5.95
CA MET A 48 -4.71 12.42 6.95
C MET A 48 -3.50 12.15 7.84
N PHE A 49 -3.36 10.93 8.38
CA PHE A 49 -2.21 10.54 9.20
C PHE A 49 -0.89 10.56 8.43
N MET A 50 -0.95 10.26 7.12
CA MET A 50 0.22 10.27 6.24
C MET A 50 0.59 11.69 5.76
N GLY A 51 -0.19 12.71 6.10
CA GLY A 51 0.06 14.09 5.69
C GLY A 51 -0.14 14.32 4.20
N TYR A 52 -1.03 13.56 3.55
CA TYR A 52 -1.40 13.80 2.17
C TYR A 52 -2.25 15.05 2.06
N SER A 53 -1.65 16.12 1.52
CA SER A 53 -2.35 17.37 1.23
C SER A 53 -2.81 17.39 -0.22
N PHE A 54 -4.09 17.13 -0.46
CA PHE A 54 -4.71 17.35 -1.76
C PHE A 54 -5.25 18.79 -1.84
N SER A 55 -4.64 19.63 -2.68
CA SER A 55 -5.14 20.99 -2.91
C SER A 55 -6.51 20.93 -3.58
N GLU A 56 -7.55 21.45 -2.91
CA GLU A 56 -8.94 21.50 -3.40
C GLU A 56 -9.50 20.16 -3.92
N GLY A 57 -9.01 19.04 -3.39
CA GLY A 57 -9.44 17.71 -3.84
C GLY A 57 -8.95 17.31 -5.25
N LYS A 58 -7.97 18.03 -5.80
CA LYS A 58 -7.35 17.75 -7.09
C LYS A 58 -5.94 17.20 -6.89
N LEU A 59 -5.49 16.40 -7.85
CA LEU A 59 -4.14 15.87 -7.90
C LEU A 59 -3.55 16.05 -9.30
N ASP A 60 -2.48 16.83 -9.40
CA ASP A 60 -1.65 16.92 -10.60
C ASP A 60 -0.59 15.80 -10.62
N GLN A 61 -0.09 15.47 -11.82
CA GLN A 61 0.85 14.38 -12.02
C GLN A 61 2.15 14.56 -11.22
N LYS A 62 2.64 15.80 -11.10
CA LYS A 62 3.90 16.10 -10.40
C LYS A 62 3.73 15.91 -8.89
N THR A 63 2.60 16.37 -8.34
CA THR A 63 2.26 16.10 -6.93
C THR A 63 2.00 14.62 -6.69
N ALA A 64 1.40 13.88 -7.63
CA ALA A 64 1.21 12.44 -7.51
C ALA A 64 2.56 11.71 -7.37
N THR A 65 3.54 12.00 -8.24
CA THR A 65 4.89 11.42 -8.14
C THR A 65 5.58 11.77 -6.82
N SER A 66 5.45 13.02 -6.37
CA SER A 66 6.01 13.47 -5.08
C SER A 66 5.37 12.76 -3.89
N LEU A 67 4.04 12.60 -3.91
CA LEU A 67 3.32 11.87 -2.87
C LEU A 67 3.67 10.38 -2.90
N MET A 68 3.76 9.75 -4.08
CA MET A 68 4.23 8.36 -4.21
C MET A 68 5.60 8.15 -3.59
N TRP A 69 6.54 9.07 -3.84
CA TRP A 69 7.85 8.99 -3.22
C TRP A 69 7.78 9.11 -1.69
N LYS A 70 6.92 9.99 -1.17
CA LYS A 70 6.66 10.04 0.29
C LYS A 70 6.07 8.74 0.83
N SER A 71 5.36 7.97 0.00
CA SER A 71 4.81 6.65 0.34
C SER A 71 5.84 5.52 0.29
N TYR A 72 7.09 5.78 -0.14
CA TYR A 72 8.16 4.79 -0.21
C TYR A 72 8.32 3.95 1.07
N PRO A 73 8.31 4.52 2.29
CA PRO A 73 8.48 3.74 3.52
C PRO A 73 7.38 2.71 3.79
N ILE A 74 6.27 2.77 3.04
CA ILE A 74 5.11 1.91 3.24
C ILE A 74 4.90 0.98 2.03
N LEU A 75 4.98 1.50 0.82
CA LEU A 75 4.78 0.72 -0.40
C LEU A 75 6.06 0.03 -0.89
N ASN A 76 7.23 0.47 -0.42
CA ASN A 76 8.54 -0.03 -0.85
C ASN A 76 8.74 0.02 -2.38
N ILE A 77 8.11 0.99 -3.06
CA ILE A 77 8.23 1.20 -4.50
C ILE A 77 9.37 2.18 -4.76
N HIS A 78 10.48 1.71 -5.31
CA HIS A 78 11.62 2.55 -5.67
C HIS A 78 11.25 3.70 -6.61
N GLU A 79 12.02 4.79 -6.54
CA GLU A 79 11.81 6.01 -7.33
C GLU A 79 11.70 5.71 -8.84
N GLU A 80 12.52 4.81 -9.36
CA GLU A 80 12.50 4.38 -10.78
C GLU A 80 11.18 3.74 -11.21
N LEU A 81 10.47 3.08 -10.29
CA LEU A 81 9.19 2.41 -10.54
C LEU A 81 8.00 3.33 -10.26
N THR A 82 8.24 4.48 -9.64
CA THR A 82 7.19 5.45 -9.29
C THR A 82 6.43 5.94 -10.51
N PRO A 83 7.08 6.33 -11.64
CA PRO A 83 6.37 6.76 -12.83
C PRO A 83 5.49 5.64 -13.40
N VAL A 84 5.98 4.40 -13.42
CA VAL A 84 5.26 3.25 -13.97
C VAL A 84 4.01 2.93 -13.13
N ALA A 85 4.15 2.92 -11.80
CA ALA A 85 3.02 2.67 -10.90
C ALA A 85 1.97 3.79 -11.00
N THR A 86 2.42 5.04 -11.03
CA THR A 86 1.55 6.22 -11.12
C THR A 86 0.82 6.25 -12.45
N ASP A 87 1.50 5.99 -13.56
CA ASP A 87 0.91 5.99 -14.90
C ASP A 87 -0.15 4.89 -15.07
N LYS A 88 0.10 3.70 -14.51
CA LYS A 88 -0.85 2.58 -14.55
C LYS A 88 -2.23 2.92 -13.96
N TYR A 89 -2.28 3.76 -12.93
CA TYR A 89 -3.54 4.20 -12.31
C TYR A 89 -4.03 5.55 -12.85
N LEU A 90 -3.14 6.53 -13.02
CA LEU A 90 -3.50 7.91 -13.31
C LEU A 90 -3.49 8.27 -14.81
N GLY A 91 -2.82 7.48 -15.65
CA GLY A 91 -2.63 7.76 -17.08
C GLY A 91 -3.91 7.67 -17.91
N GLY A 92 -4.96 7.01 -17.40
CA GLY A 92 -6.23 6.85 -18.11
C GLY A 92 -7.17 8.06 -18.08
N THR A 93 -6.81 9.15 -17.39
CA THR A 93 -7.67 10.33 -17.25
C THR A 93 -6.85 11.59 -17.01
N ASP A 94 -7.23 12.71 -17.63
CA ASP A 94 -6.63 14.02 -17.34
C ASP A 94 -7.38 14.80 -16.26
N ASP A 95 -8.55 14.33 -15.83
CA ASP A 95 -9.34 14.94 -14.76
C ASP A 95 -8.60 14.88 -13.40
N PRO A 96 -8.18 16.02 -12.82
CA PRO A 96 -7.43 16.05 -11.56
C PRO A 96 -8.19 15.50 -10.36
N ALA A 97 -9.53 15.57 -10.34
CA ALA A 97 -10.34 15.02 -9.26
C ALA A 97 -10.40 13.49 -9.33
N LYS A 98 -10.49 12.93 -10.54
CA LYS A 98 -10.39 11.48 -10.74
C LYS A 98 -8.99 10.97 -10.42
N LYS A 99 -7.94 11.70 -10.81
CA LYS A 99 -6.55 11.33 -10.46
C LYS A 99 -6.35 11.20 -8.96
N LYS A 100 -6.95 12.09 -8.16
CA LYS A 100 -6.90 11.96 -6.70
C LYS A 100 -7.49 10.64 -6.22
N ASN A 101 -8.69 10.29 -6.66
CA ASN A 101 -9.36 9.06 -6.21
C ASN A 101 -8.56 7.82 -6.63
N LEU A 102 -8.07 7.79 -7.88
CA LEU A 102 -7.24 6.70 -8.40
C LEU A 102 -5.90 6.59 -7.67
N PHE A 103 -5.33 7.71 -7.22
CA PHE A 103 -4.13 7.69 -6.38
C PHE A 103 -4.42 7.07 -5.02
N LEU A 104 -5.56 7.39 -4.40
CA LEU A 104 -5.95 6.75 -3.14
C LEU A 104 -6.19 5.25 -3.31
N ASP A 105 -6.79 4.84 -4.43
CA ASP A 105 -6.96 3.43 -4.78
C ASP A 105 -5.61 2.73 -4.96
N LEU A 106 -4.62 3.37 -5.62
CA LEU A 106 -3.26 2.84 -5.75
C LEU A 106 -2.63 2.58 -4.38
N ILE A 107 -2.69 3.55 -3.47
CA ILE A 107 -2.14 3.38 -2.11
C ILE A 107 -2.87 2.27 -1.36
N ALA A 108 -4.21 2.20 -1.48
CA ALA A 108 -5.01 1.17 -0.83
C ALA A 108 -4.69 -0.24 -1.34
N ASP A 109 -4.55 -0.41 -2.66
CA ASP A 109 -4.22 -1.69 -3.28
C ASP A 109 -2.81 -2.15 -2.91
N GLY A 110 -1.85 -1.23 -2.86
CA GLY A 110 -0.48 -1.53 -2.46
C GLY A 110 -0.33 -1.91 -0.99
N MET A 111 -1.09 -1.27 -0.09
CA MET A 111 -0.99 -1.52 1.36
C MET A 111 -1.86 -2.67 1.85
N PHE A 112 -3.08 -2.81 1.31
CA PHE A 112 -4.08 -3.73 1.84
C PHE A 112 -4.56 -4.73 0.80
N GLY A 113 -4.91 -4.28 -0.41
CA GLY A 113 -5.54 -5.14 -1.42
C GLY A 113 -4.66 -6.32 -1.83
N VAL A 114 -3.50 -6.04 -2.45
CA VAL A 114 -2.58 -7.06 -2.96
C VAL A 114 -2.01 -7.93 -1.84
N PRO A 115 -1.50 -7.39 -0.71
CA PRO A 115 -1.02 -8.22 0.39
C PRO A 115 -2.09 -9.15 0.96
N SER A 116 -3.33 -8.67 1.12
CA SER A 116 -4.42 -9.49 1.68
C SER A 116 -4.78 -10.67 0.79
N VAL A 117 -4.89 -10.44 -0.52
CA VAL A 117 -5.19 -11.51 -1.48
C VAL A 117 -4.05 -12.52 -1.53
N ASN A 118 -2.79 -12.06 -1.51
CA ASN A 118 -1.62 -12.95 -1.51
C ASN A 118 -1.58 -13.85 -0.25
N VAL A 119 -1.82 -13.27 0.93
CA VAL A 119 -1.87 -14.03 2.19
C VAL A 119 -3.02 -15.03 2.15
N ALA A 120 -4.23 -14.60 1.74
CA ALA A 120 -5.39 -15.49 1.65
C ALA A 120 -5.17 -16.65 0.67
N HIS A 121 -4.50 -16.40 -0.46
CA HIS A 121 -4.16 -17.43 -1.43
C HIS A 121 -3.14 -18.44 -0.89
N ARG A 122 -2.08 -17.97 -0.20
CA ARG A 122 -1.04 -18.84 0.38
C ARG A 122 -1.47 -19.55 1.66
N HIS A 123 -2.46 -19.02 2.35
CA HIS A 123 -3.06 -19.68 3.51
C HIS A 123 -3.84 -20.95 3.13
N ARG A 124 -4.27 -21.08 1.86
CA ARG A 124 -4.90 -22.28 1.31
C ARG A 124 -3.86 -23.30 0.86
#